data_AF-A0A1Q7AAJ3-F1
#
_entry.id   AF-A0A1Q7AAJ3-F1
#
_cell.length_a   1.000
_cell.length_b   1.000
_cell.length_c   1.000
_cell.angle_alpha   90.00
_cell.angle_beta   90.00
_cell.angle_gamma   90.00
#
_symmetry.space_group_name_H-M   'P 1'
#
loop_
_entity.id
_entity.type
_entity.pdbx_description
1 polymer ?
#
loop_
_entity_poly.entity_id
_entity_poly.type
_entity_poly.pdbx_seq_one_letter_code
_entity_poly.pdbx_strand_id
1 'polypeptide(L)'
;MVRRGAGTAKPDGSCCAERGFASVEAGLFTLAVPKVASIAPETAEIGSLITIKGSGFGEFIKSDERTQDNLSREGHQHLFTQFGVNIARSAVLFPANKEFVKASHVAGYVENWTDTEIKVRVPQVAVPGKVLITRGSWDMLPDGTCCKDKEWMQFEAGRFTPTGLDKITADYLKNIPNLGSEQ
;
A
#
# COMPACT_ATOMS: atom_id res chain seq x y z
N MET A 1 -16.70 21.77 -0.09
CA MET A 1 -17.01 23.06 0.55
C MET A 1 -15.96 23.33 1.62
N VAL A 2 -15.24 24.45 1.51
CA VAL A 2 -14.27 24.88 2.53
C VAL A 2 -14.97 25.84 3.48
N ARG A 3 -14.92 25.57 4.79
CA ARG A 3 -15.53 26.42 5.82
C ARG A 3 -14.43 26.99 6.71
N ARG A 4 -14.45 28.31 6.91
CA ARG A 4 -13.59 28.99 7.89
C ARG A 4 -14.43 29.72 8.92
N GLY A 5 -13.94 29.80 10.15
CA GLY A 5 -14.52 30.68 11.17
C GLY A 5 -14.46 32.13 10.71
N ALA A 6 -15.60 32.81 10.73
CA ALA A 6 -15.75 34.21 10.34
C ALA A 6 -16.58 34.93 11.42
N GLY A 7 -16.11 34.86 12.67
CA GLY A 7 -16.71 35.64 13.75
C GLY A 7 -16.33 37.10 13.62
N THR A 8 -17.28 38.00 13.83
CA THR A 8 -17.03 39.45 13.93
C THR A 8 -16.62 39.79 15.37
N ALA A 9 -15.55 40.56 15.53
CA ALA A 9 -15.16 41.07 16.84
C ALA A 9 -16.18 42.11 17.35
N LYS A 10 -16.35 42.22 18.67
CA LYS A 10 -17.13 43.30 19.26
C LYS A 10 -16.38 44.64 19.12
N PRO A 11 -17.08 45.79 19.20
CA PRO A 11 -16.45 47.11 19.14
C PRO A 11 -15.40 47.37 20.22
N ASP A 12 -15.45 46.64 21.34
CA ASP A 12 -14.49 46.70 22.44
C ASP A 12 -13.20 45.88 22.19
N GLY A 13 -13.07 45.26 21.02
CA GLY A 13 -11.94 44.42 20.64
C GLY A 13 -11.97 43.01 21.21
N SER A 14 -12.98 42.65 22.02
CA SER A 14 -13.16 41.27 22.48
C SER A 14 -13.82 40.40 21.41
N CYS A 15 -13.40 39.14 21.28
CA CYS A 15 -14.09 38.18 20.41
C CYS A 15 -15.29 37.56 21.14
N CYS A 16 -16.45 37.33 20.51
CA CYS A 16 -16.93 37.72 19.18
C CYS A 16 -18.41 38.13 19.33
N ALA A 17 -18.86 39.15 18.58
CA ALA A 17 -20.23 39.67 18.60
C ALA A 17 -21.20 38.71 17.92
N GLU A 18 -20.81 38.20 16.76
CA GLU A 18 -21.50 37.12 16.06
C GLU A 18 -20.54 35.97 15.78
N ARG A 19 -21.06 34.74 15.84
CA ARG A 19 -20.35 33.53 15.41
C ARG A 19 -20.84 33.14 14.03
N GLY A 20 -20.01 33.33 13.02
CA GLY A 20 -20.30 32.99 11.63
C GLY A 20 -19.29 32.02 11.03
N PHE A 21 -19.70 31.37 9.93
CA PHE A 21 -18.81 30.60 9.08
C PHE A 21 -18.89 31.15 7.66
N ALA A 22 -17.74 31.56 7.11
CA ALA A 22 -17.64 31.78 5.68
C ALA A 22 -17.46 30.42 5.01
N SER A 23 -18.35 30.09 4.08
CA SER A 23 -18.28 28.84 3.32
C SER A 23 -18.07 29.19 1.85
N VAL A 24 -17.07 28.57 1.23
CA VAL A 24 -16.82 28.68 -0.20
C VAL A 24 -16.95 27.29 -0.80
N GLU A 25 -17.59 27.20 -1.97
CA GLU A 25 -17.66 25.95 -2.69
C GLU A 25 -16.23 25.51 -3.04
N ALA A 26 -15.88 24.28 -2.66
CA ALA A 26 -14.58 23.75 -3.09
C ALA A 26 -14.72 23.46 -4.58
N GLY A 27 -13.70 23.81 -5.38
CA GLY A 27 -13.73 23.53 -6.82
C GLY A 27 -13.98 22.06 -7.13
N LEU A 28 -14.28 21.78 -8.40
CA LEU A 28 -14.49 20.40 -8.86
C LEU A 28 -13.22 19.58 -8.62
N PHE A 29 -13.36 18.54 -7.80
CA PHE A 29 -12.35 17.51 -7.61
C PHE A 29 -12.66 16.34 -8.53
N THR A 30 -11.74 16.01 -9.42
CA THR A 30 -11.82 14.80 -10.24
C THR A 30 -10.90 13.73 -9.66
N LEU A 31 -11.46 12.59 -9.30
CA LEU A 31 -10.68 11.43 -8.87
C LEU A 31 -9.92 10.87 -10.08
N ALA A 32 -8.60 10.99 -10.07
CA ALA A 32 -7.76 10.32 -11.05
C ALA A 32 -7.73 8.83 -10.75
N VAL A 33 -8.35 8.02 -11.60
CA VAL A 33 -8.30 6.56 -11.50
C VAL A 33 -6.93 6.09 -12.03
N PRO A 34 -6.12 5.39 -11.22
CA PRO A 34 -4.82 4.90 -11.67
C PRO A 34 -4.96 4.00 -12.90
N LYS A 35 -4.12 4.22 -13.91
CA LYS A 35 -4.10 3.41 -15.14
C LYS A 35 -2.69 2.89 -15.37
N VAL A 36 -2.57 1.58 -15.53
CA VAL A 36 -1.30 0.94 -15.88
C VAL A 36 -1.15 0.88 -17.39
N ALA A 37 0.02 1.26 -17.89
CA ALA A 37 0.39 1.20 -19.29
C ALA A 37 1.22 -0.05 -19.60
N SER A 38 2.20 -0.39 -18.75
CA SER A 38 3.08 -1.54 -18.97
C SER A 38 3.81 -1.98 -17.71
N ILE A 39 4.17 -3.26 -17.65
CA ILE A 39 5.12 -3.85 -16.71
C ILE A 39 6.33 -4.35 -17.50
N ALA A 40 7.54 -4.00 -17.08
CA ALA A 40 8.76 -4.37 -17.80
C ALA A 40 9.96 -4.56 -16.85
N PRO A 41 10.75 -5.62 -17.01
CA PRO A 41 10.46 -6.80 -17.84
C PRO A 41 9.27 -7.63 -17.30
N GLU A 42 8.58 -8.37 -18.17
CA GLU A 42 7.49 -9.29 -17.79
C GLU A 42 8.02 -10.60 -17.17
N THR A 43 9.31 -10.87 -17.35
CA THR A 43 10.01 -12.06 -16.83
C THR A 43 11.36 -11.63 -16.28
N ALA A 44 11.62 -11.91 -15.00
CA ALA A 44 12.92 -11.59 -14.37
C ALA A 44 13.21 -12.51 -13.18
N GLU A 45 14.49 -12.60 -12.82
CA GLU A 45 14.92 -13.35 -11.64
C GLU A 45 14.38 -12.66 -10.37
N ILE A 46 14.11 -13.46 -9.36
CA ILE A 46 13.74 -12.96 -8.05
C ILE A 46 14.79 -11.96 -7.50
N GLY A 47 14.32 -10.90 -6.85
CA GLY A 47 15.16 -9.79 -6.38
C GLY A 47 15.49 -8.74 -7.45
N SER A 48 15.25 -9.05 -8.74
CA SER A 48 15.44 -8.10 -9.84
C SER A 48 14.50 -6.92 -9.71
N LEU A 49 14.95 -5.76 -10.19
CA LEU A 49 14.16 -4.54 -10.26
C LEU A 49 13.29 -4.57 -11.52
N ILE A 50 11.98 -4.43 -11.35
CA ILE A 50 11.03 -4.25 -12.45
C ILE A 50 10.42 -2.85 -12.42
N THR A 51 9.99 -2.38 -13.57
CA THR A 51 9.38 -1.06 -13.75
C THR A 51 7.94 -1.21 -14.23
N ILE A 52 7.02 -0.56 -13.55
CA ILE A 52 5.61 -0.43 -13.95
C ILE A 52 5.39 1.03 -14.35
N LYS A 53 4.92 1.26 -15.58
CA LYS A 53 4.60 2.59 -16.10
C LYS A 53 3.10 2.77 -16.21
N GLY A 54 2.64 3.99 -16.06
CA GLY A 54 1.22 4.35 -16.13
C GLY A 54 0.99 5.82 -15.80
N SER A 55 -0.17 6.12 -15.24
CA SER A 55 -0.57 7.46 -14.85
C SER A 55 -1.53 7.41 -13.66
N GLY A 56 -1.53 8.46 -12.83
CA GLY A 56 -2.42 8.54 -11.68
C GLY A 56 -2.03 7.60 -10.55
N PHE A 57 -0.77 7.13 -10.50
CA PHE A 57 -0.28 6.34 -9.36
C PHE A 57 -0.14 7.18 -8.09
N GLY A 58 -0.14 8.51 -8.21
CA GLY A 58 0.05 9.48 -7.15
C GLY A 58 1.41 9.38 -6.45
N GLU A 59 1.53 10.11 -5.34
CA GLU A 59 2.73 10.08 -4.52
C GLU A 59 2.74 8.86 -3.60
N PHE A 60 3.94 8.31 -3.40
CA PHE A 60 4.15 7.17 -2.54
C PHE A 60 4.33 7.62 -1.10
N ILE A 61 3.22 7.58 -0.38
CA ILE A 61 3.24 7.81 1.05
C ILE A 61 3.47 6.45 1.71
N LYS A 62 4.74 6.14 2.03
CA LYS A 62 5.03 5.30 3.20
C LYS A 62 4.80 6.19 4.42
N SER A 63 3.55 6.62 4.65
CA SER A 63 3.23 7.02 6.01
C SER A 63 3.37 5.74 6.77
N ASP A 64 4.34 5.71 7.67
CA ASP A 64 4.47 4.73 8.72
C ASP A 64 3.19 4.85 9.56
N GLU A 65 2.07 4.39 9.02
CA GLU A 65 0.95 3.92 9.81
C GLU A 65 1.61 2.91 10.70
N ARG A 66 1.78 3.27 11.99
CA ARG A 66 2.46 2.50 13.02
C ARG A 66 2.31 1.07 12.60
N THR A 67 3.38 0.51 12.02
CA THR A 67 3.43 -0.89 11.68
C THR A 67 2.91 -1.52 12.94
N GLN A 68 1.72 -2.13 12.91
CA GLN A 68 1.12 -2.72 14.12
C GLN A 68 2.29 -3.35 14.83
N ASP A 69 2.58 -2.98 16.08
CA ASP A 69 3.92 -3.09 16.70
C ASP A 69 4.59 -4.48 16.46
N ASN A 70 3.73 -5.47 16.24
CA ASN A 70 3.94 -6.83 15.78
C ASN A 70 4.54 -6.99 14.35
N LEU A 71 4.10 -6.29 13.30
CA LEU A 71 4.57 -6.41 11.92
C LEU A 71 6.06 -6.05 11.75
N SER A 72 6.50 -4.95 12.37
CA SER A 72 7.93 -4.57 12.35
C SER A 72 8.77 -5.50 13.20
N ARG A 73 8.23 -5.96 14.34
CA ARG A 73 8.90 -6.93 15.22
C ARG A 73 9.00 -8.32 14.60
N GLU A 74 7.94 -8.83 14.00
CA GLU A 74 7.87 -10.13 13.32
C GLU A 74 8.71 -10.13 12.04
N GLY A 75 8.71 -9.05 11.28
CA GLY A 75 9.63 -8.85 10.16
C GLY A 75 11.10 -8.83 10.60
N HIS A 76 11.40 -8.26 11.78
CA HIS A 76 12.73 -8.31 12.40
C HIS A 76 13.08 -9.69 12.97
N GLN A 77 12.08 -10.52 13.27
CA GLN A 77 12.23 -11.89 13.79
C GLN A 77 12.16 -12.97 12.70
N HIS A 78 12.14 -12.59 11.42
CA HIS A 78 12.01 -13.51 10.28
C HIS A 78 10.77 -14.43 10.35
N LEU A 79 9.74 -14.02 11.08
CA LEU A 79 8.49 -14.76 11.16
C LEU A 79 7.67 -14.47 9.90
N PHE A 80 7.05 -15.50 9.32
CA PHE A 80 6.14 -15.34 8.19
C PHE A 80 4.89 -14.60 8.65
N THR A 81 4.92 -13.28 8.50
CA THR A 81 3.79 -12.41 8.77
C THR A 81 2.63 -12.78 7.84
N GLN A 82 1.55 -13.32 8.42
CA GLN A 82 0.30 -13.48 7.71
C GLN A 82 -0.29 -12.09 7.48
N PHE A 83 -0.38 -11.68 6.23
CA PHE A 83 -1.00 -10.41 5.93
C PHE A 83 -2.54 -10.53 6.09
N GLY A 84 -3.08 -9.94 7.16
CA GLY A 84 -4.53 -9.80 7.37
C GLY A 84 -5.17 -8.81 6.38
N VAL A 85 -6.51 -8.76 6.35
CA VAL A 85 -7.30 -7.91 5.42
C VAL A 85 -7.00 -6.41 5.55
N ASN A 86 -6.34 -5.99 6.64
CA ASN A 86 -6.12 -4.59 7.02
C ASN A 86 -4.64 -4.23 7.21
N ILE A 87 -3.81 -4.34 6.18
CA ILE A 87 -2.43 -3.82 6.20
C ILE A 87 -2.36 -2.67 5.23
N ALA A 88 -2.59 -1.44 5.70
CA ALA A 88 -2.43 -0.25 4.86
C ALA A 88 -1.03 -0.20 4.31
N ARG A 89 -0.89 -0.34 3.00
CA ARG A 89 0.24 0.17 2.23
C ARG A 89 -0.26 0.46 0.83
N SER A 90 0.20 1.57 0.24
CA SER A 90 0.33 1.58 -1.21
C SER A 90 1.37 0.49 -1.52
N ALA A 91 1.01 -0.55 -2.27
CA ALA A 91 1.88 -1.71 -2.46
C ALA A 91 1.73 -2.29 -3.87
N VAL A 92 2.78 -2.98 -4.29
CA VAL A 92 2.75 -3.84 -5.48
C VAL A 92 2.78 -5.28 -4.99
N LEU A 93 1.72 -6.03 -5.29
CA LEU A 93 1.47 -7.38 -4.83
C LEU A 93 1.72 -8.39 -5.95
N PHE A 94 2.60 -9.34 -5.68
CA PHE A 94 2.90 -10.46 -6.55
C PHE A 94 2.17 -11.70 -6.03
N PRO A 95 1.61 -12.57 -6.88
CA PRO A 95 1.09 -13.86 -6.46
C PRO A 95 2.17 -14.64 -5.70
N ALA A 96 1.80 -15.27 -4.59
CA ALA A 96 2.74 -15.96 -3.71
C ALA A 96 2.56 -17.48 -3.78
N ASN A 97 3.66 -18.23 -3.61
CA ASN A 97 3.57 -19.67 -3.38
C ASN A 97 2.94 -19.95 -2.01
N LYS A 98 1.80 -20.66 -2.02
CA LYS A 98 1.04 -21.02 -0.81
C LYS A 98 1.75 -22.01 0.10
N GLU A 99 2.75 -22.73 -0.39
CA GLU A 99 3.58 -23.62 0.42
C GLU A 99 4.45 -22.85 1.43
N PHE A 100 4.86 -21.63 1.07
CA PHE A 100 5.74 -20.80 1.89
C PHE A 100 5.02 -19.66 2.59
N VAL A 101 3.88 -19.21 2.06
CA VAL A 101 3.12 -18.08 2.60
C VAL A 101 1.63 -18.39 2.60
N LYS A 102 0.96 -18.21 3.74
CA LYS A 102 -0.51 -18.44 3.85
C LYS A 102 -1.34 -17.47 3.00
N ALA A 103 -0.82 -16.27 2.75
CA ALA A 103 -1.46 -15.24 1.93
C ALA A 103 -1.36 -15.56 0.42
N SER A 104 -2.36 -15.11 -0.35
CA SER A 104 -2.39 -15.30 -1.81
C SER A 104 -1.36 -14.46 -2.56
N HIS A 105 -0.91 -13.35 -1.96
CA HIS A 105 0.05 -12.42 -2.54
C HIS A 105 1.09 -11.97 -1.52
N VAL A 106 2.25 -11.56 -2.03
CA VAL A 106 3.37 -10.99 -1.28
C VAL A 106 3.72 -9.61 -1.84
N ALA A 107 4.02 -8.66 -0.96
CA ALA A 107 4.42 -7.33 -1.38
C ALA A 107 5.87 -7.31 -1.89
N GLY A 108 6.09 -6.70 -3.06
CA GLY A 108 7.43 -6.38 -3.55
C GLY A 108 8.04 -5.18 -2.81
N TYR A 109 9.37 -5.10 -2.80
CA TYR A 109 10.07 -3.95 -2.23
C TYR A 109 10.06 -2.79 -3.21
N VAL A 110 9.27 -1.75 -2.94
CA VAL A 110 9.22 -0.53 -3.76
C VAL A 110 10.48 0.30 -3.51
N GLU A 111 11.28 0.46 -4.57
CA GLU A 111 12.52 1.25 -4.57
C GLU A 111 12.27 2.70 -4.95
N ASN A 112 11.39 2.93 -5.93
CA ASN A 112 10.96 4.26 -6.31
C ASN A 112 9.50 4.23 -6.75
N TRP A 113 8.75 5.29 -6.47
CA TRP A 113 7.36 5.42 -6.91
C TRP A 113 7.03 6.88 -7.15
N THR A 114 6.51 7.13 -8.33
CA THR A 114 6.05 8.42 -8.83
C THR A 114 4.66 8.25 -9.43
N ASP A 115 4.02 9.35 -9.83
CA ASP A 115 2.68 9.28 -10.43
C ASP A 115 2.62 8.45 -11.73
N THR A 116 3.74 8.34 -12.44
CA THR A 116 3.79 7.68 -13.76
C THR A 116 4.68 6.45 -13.81
N GLU A 117 5.48 6.19 -12.78
CA GLU A 117 6.47 5.11 -12.76
C GLU A 117 6.66 4.54 -11.36
N ILE A 118 6.64 3.22 -11.25
CA ILE A 118 6.92 2.46 -10.03
C ILE A 118 8.07 1.50 -10.32
N LYS A 119 9.15 1.57 -9.54
CA LYS A 119 10.26 0.61 -9.55
C LYS A 119 10.17 -0.26 -8.31
N VAL A 120 10.03 -1.56 -8.52
CA VAL A 120 9.80 -2.53 -7.44
C VAL A 120 10.64 -3.78 -7.65
N ARG A 121 11.17 -4.34 -6.57
CA ARG A 121 11.92 -5.60 -6.59
C ARG A 121 10.99 -6.80 -6.44
N VAL A 122 11.25 -7.82 -7.26
CA VAL A 122 10.49 -9.08 -7.25
C VAL A 122 10.74 -9.81 -5.91
N PRO A 123 9.69 -10.12 -5.14
CA PRO A 123 9.84 -10.80 -3.86
C PRO A 123 10.19 -12.29 -4.01
N GLN A 124 10.76 -12.88 -2.96
CA GLN A 124 11.35 -14.23 -3.02
C GLN A 124 10.38 -15.38 -3.26
N VAL A 125 9.14 -15.23 -2.82
CA VAL A 125 8.12 -16.27 -2.92
C VAL A 125 7.13 -15.99 -4.06
N ALA A 126 7.49 -15.09 -4.97
CA ALA A 126 6.66 -14.75 -6.12
C ALA A 126 6.50 -15.95 -7.06
N VAL A 127 5.28 -16.19 -7.52
CA VAL A 127 4.95 -17.18 -8.56
C VAL A 127 4.36 -16.50 -9.78
N PRO A 128 4.36 -17.17 -10.96
CA PRO A 128 3.78 -16.59 -12.16
C PRO A 128 2.30 -16.22 -11.97
N GLY A 129 1.93 -15.01 -12.38
CA GLY A 129 0.53 -14.57 -12.33
C GLY A 129 0.36 -13.07 -12.46
N LYS A 130 -0.82 -12.60 -12.05
CA LYS A 130 -1.22 -11.19 -12.18
C LYS A 130 -0.66 -10.38 -11.02
N VAL A 131 0.15 -9.38 -11.34
CA VAL A 131 0.63 -8.40 -10.36
C VAL A 131 -0.44 -7.35 -10.15
N LEU A 132 -0.67 -7.01 -8.89
CA LEU A 132 -1.68 -6.05 -8.48
C LEU A 132 -1.02 -4.85 -7.83
N ILE A 133 -1.59 -3.67 -8.02
CA ILE A 133 -1.24 -2.49 -7.25
C ILE A 133 -2.43 -2.17 -6.37
N THR A 134 -2.17 -2.03 -5.07
CA THR A 134 -3.19 -1.69 -4.08
C THR A 134 -2.90 -0.33 -3.48
N ARG A 135 -3.96 0.46 -3.29
CA ARG A 135 -3.94 1.68 -2.49
C ARG A 135 -5.08 1.63 -1.49
N GLY A 136 -4.74 1.81 -0.22
CA GLY A 136 -5.70 1.88 0.87
C GLY A 136 -5.79 3.31 1.40
N SER A 137 -7.01 3.77 1.65
CA SER A 137 -7.27 5.05 2.30
C SER A 137 -8.22 4.84 3.48
N TRP A 138 -8.12 5.76 4.44
CA TRP A 138 -9.06 5.88 5.54
C TRP A 138 -9.92 7.10 5.29
N ASP A 139 -11.23 6.92 5.21
CA ASP A 139 -12.14 8.06 5.17
C ASP A 139 -12.40 8.53 6.59
N MET A 140 -12.23 9.83 6.83
CA MET A 140 -12.69 10.42 8.09
C MET A 140 -14.21 10.32 8.18
N LEU A 141 -14.71 10.09 9.39
CA LEU A 141 -16.14 10.14 9.63
C LEU A 141 -16.63 11.59 9.47
N PRO A 142 -17.90 11.81 9.09
CA PRO A 142 -18.46 13.15 8.92
C PRO A 142 -18.40 14.02 10.19
N ASP A 143 -18.26 13.41 11.37
CA ASP A 143 -18.13 14.05 12.67
C ASP A 143 -16.69 14.50 13.00
N GLY A 144 -15.73 14.26 12.11
CA GLY A 144 -14.32 14.60 12.30
C GLY A 144 -13.55 13.62 13.20
N THR A 145 -14.18 12.52 13.63
CA THR A 145 -13.47 11.41 14.28
C THR A 145 -12.83 10.49 13.23
N CYS A 146 -11.75 9.81 13.61
CA CYS A 146 -11.08 8.85 12.74
C CYS A 146 -11.59 7.44 13.04
N CYS A 147 -11.76 6.54 12.07
CA CYS A 147 -11.97 6.67 10.63
C CYS A 147 -12.92 5.52 10.25
N LYS A 148 -13.58 5.57 9.08
CA LYS A 148 -14.30 4.39 8.56
C LYS A 148 -13.33 3.23 8.32
N ASP A 149 -13.90 2.02 8.19
CA ASP A 149 -13.15 0.86 7.72
C ASP A 149 -12.40 1.19 6.43
N LYS A 150 -11.18 0.66 6.33
CA LYS A 150 -10.30 0.94 5.20
C LYS A 150 -10.95 0.47 3.91
N GLU A 151 -11.01 1.37 2.94
CA GLU A 151 -11.36 1.03 1.58
C GLU A 151 -10.13 0.86 0.71
N TRP A 152 -10.22 -0.07 -0.24
CA TRP A 152 -9.14 -0.49 -1.10
C TRP A 152 -9.47 -0.24 -2.56
N MET A 153 -8.57 0.43 -3.26
CA MET A 153 -8.53 0.41 -4.71
C MET A 153 -7.42 -0.53 -5.17
N GLN A 154 -7.80 -1.53 -5.98
CA GLN A 154 -6.88 -2.50 -6.55
C GLN A 154 -6.98 -2.48 -8.07
N PHE A 155 -5.81 -2.45 -8.73
CA PHE A 155 -5.72 -2.46 -10.18
C PHE A 155 -4.63 -3.41 -10.67
N GLU A 156 -4.83 -4.00 -11.83
CA GLU A 156 -3.91 -4.98 -12.43
C GLU A 156 -2.74 -4.25 -13.11
N ALA A 157 -1.51 -4.60 -12.73
CA ALA A 157 -0.30 -4.10 -13.36
C ALA A 157 0.08 -4.87 -14.63
N GLY A 158 -0.32 -6.13 -14.70
CA GLY A 158 -0.03 -7.05 -15.79
C GLY A 158 0.36 -8.43 -15.29
N ARG A 159 0.56 -9.36 -16.21
CA ARG A 159 1.08 -10.69 -15.90
C ARG A 159 2.61 -10.62 -15.78
N PHE A 160 3.15 -11.26 -14.76
CA PHE A 160 4.59 -11.36 -14.52
C PHE A 160 4.98 -12.82 -14.25
N THR A 161 6.16 -13.21 -14.72
CA THR A 161 6.71 -14.57 -14.58
C THR A 161 8.10 -14.51 -13.91
N PRO A 162 8.21 -14.78 -12.59
CA PRO A 162 9.49 -14.83 -11.92
C PRO A 162 10.32 -16.04 -12.40
N THR A 163 11.63 -15.88 -12.45
CA THR A 163 12.61 -16.96 -12.68
C THR A 163 13.52 -17.13 -11.45
N GLY A 164 14.28 -18.23 -11.38
CA GLY A 164 15.17 -18.52 -10.25
C GLY A 164 14.47 -19.05 -9.00
N LEU A 165 13.25 -19.60 -9.14
CA LEU A 165 12.49 -20.20 -8.03
C LEU A 165 13.22 -21.40 -7.39
N ASP A 166 14.04 -22.10 -8.17
CA ASP A 166 14.81 -23.29 -7.82
C ASP A 166 15.94 -23.01 -6.80
N LYS A 167 16.51 -21.80 -6.80
CA LYS A 167 17.58 -21.42 -5.85
C LYS A 167 17.04 -21.15 -4.45
N ILE A 168 15.76 -20.83 -4.32
CA ILE A 168 15.17 -20.33 -3.08
C ILE A 168 14.70 -21.48 -2.20
N THR A 169 14.18 -22.56 -2.80
CA THR A 169 13.71 -23.74 -2.04
C THR A 169 14.82 -24.34 -1.18
N ALA A 170 16.06 -24.41 -1.67
CA ALA A 170 17.17 -25.05 -0.94
C ALA A 170 17.69 -24.24 0.27
N ASP A 171 17.70 -22.91 0.20
CA ASP A 171 18.25 -22.04 1.27
C ASP A 171 17.17 -21.44 2.17
N TYR A 172 15.94 -21.27 1.68
CA TYR A 172 14.80 -20.84 2.49
C TYR A 172 14.36 -21.95 3.46
N LEU A 173 14.25 -23.21 2.99
CA LEU A 173 13.88 -24.35 3.83
C LEU A 173 14.86 -24.59 4.99
N LYS A 174 16.15 -24.27 4.82
CA LYS A 174 17.17 -24.40 5.89
C LYS A 174 16.97 -23.41 7.03
N ASN A 175 16.31 -22.28 6.77
CA ASN A 175 16.18 -21.16 7.69
C ASN A 175 14.76 -21.03 8.30
N ILE A 176 13.83 -21.92 7.96
CA ILE A 176 12.52 -22.00 8.64
C ILE A 176 12.74 -22.77 9.95
N PRO A 177 12.61 -22.13 11.13
CA PRO A 177 12.64 -22.88 12.38
C PRO A 177 11.40 -23.77 12.44
N ASN A 178 11.62 -25.09 12.54
CA ASN A 178 10.64 -26.13 12.81
C ASN A 178 9.54 -26.35 11.76
N LEU A 179 9.87 -27.16 10.74
CA LEU A 179 8.89 -27.98 10.01
C LEU A 179 8.88 -29.42 10.57
N GLY A 180 8.98 -29.56 11.89
CA GLY A 180 9.07 -30.87 12.55
C GLY A 180 8.89 -30.81 14.05
N SER A 181 7.64 -30.64 14.50
CA SER A 181 7.16 -31.22 15.77
C SER A 181 5.63 -31.14 15.83
N GLU A 182 4.97 -31.91 14.98
CA GLU A 182 3.67 -32.48 15.33
C GLU A 182 3.91 -33.98 15.53
N GLN A 183 3.83 -34.41 16.79
CA GLN A 183 3.69 -35.79 17.21
C GLN A 183 2.44 -35.90 18.06
#